data_AF-A0A849VYQ6-F1
#
_entry.id   AF-A0A849VYQ6-F1
#
_cell.length_a   1.000
_cell.length_b   1.000
_cell.length_c   1.000
_cell.angle_alpha   90.00
_cell.angle_beta   90.00
_cell.angle_gamma   90.00
#
_symmetry.space_group_name_H-M   'P 1'
#
loop_
_entity.id
_entity.type
_entity.pdbx_description
1 polymer ?
#
loop_
_entity_poly.entity_id
_entity_poly.type
_entity_poly.pdbx_seq_one_letter_code
_entity_poly.pdbx_strand_id
1 'polypeptide(L)'
;MFSFAERLILFNQYEILKKLDPDKSSLYGRHQEVVERGFEDLYQELGITEETVSAAAAQEMNDILGLFRAIRGSSVAAGNTNPDKSKFVGFGAAQPHEQFAYADFLAKILNFPQEISRSADNQPEAQLDQYRKMLRRWDEIGRKRELTADQIEHLVA
;
A
#
# COMPACT_ATOMS: atom_id res chain seq x y z
N MET A 1 15.22 2.88 -19.86
CA MET A 1 15.21 3.14 -21.31
C MET A 1 14.70 1.91 -22.04
N PHE A 2 13.65 2.04 -22.88
CA PHE A 2 13.10 0.94 -23.66
C PHE A 2 13.89 0.70 -24.95
N SER A 3 14.10 -0.57 -25.29
CA SER A 3 14.60 -1.02 -26.58
C SER A 3 13.63 -0.68 -27.72
N PHE A 4 14.12 -0.72 -28.96
CA PHE A 4 13.26 -0.55 -30.15
C PHE A 4 12.09 -1.55 -30.16
N ALA A 5 12.35 -2.81 -29.81
CA ALA A 5 11.32 -3.84 -29.77
C ALA A 5 10.24 -3.54 -28.72
N GLU A 6 10.63 -3.10 -27.52
CA GLU A 6 9.68 -2.71 -26.46
C GLU A 6 8.83 -1.50 -26.88
N ARG A 7 9.44 -0.48 -27.51
CA ARG A 7 8.69 0.69 -28.01
C ARG A 7 7.70 0.31 -29.12
N LEU A 8 8.08 -0.60 -30.02
CA LEU A 8 7.18 -1.12 -31.06
C LEU A 8 6.02 -1.93 -30.46
N ILE A 9 6.29 -2.74 -29.42
CA ILE A 9 5.24 -3.48 -28.71
C ILE A 9 4.25 -2.49 -28.05
N LEU A 10 4.75 -1.50 -27.30
CA LEU A 10 3.91 -0.49 -26.65
C LEU A 10 3.10 0.33 -27.66
N PHE A 11 3.72 0.75 -28.77
CA PHE A 11 3.03 1.44 -29.86
C PHE A 11 1.83 0.62 -30.37
N ASN A 12 2.05 -0.66 -30.66
CA ASN A 12 0.99 -1.56 -31.12
C ASN A 12 -0.11 -1.76 -30.05
N GLN A 13 0.26 -1.83 -28.77
CA GLN A 13 -0.71 -1.94 -27.67
C GLN A 13 -1.59 -0.69 -27.59
N TYR A 14 -1.04 0.51 -27.71
CA TYR A 14 -1.82 1.75 -27.72
C TYR A 14 -2.73 1.85 -28.96
N GLU A 15 -2.28 1.39 -30.14
CA GLU A 15 -3.14 1.27 -31.32
C GLU A 15 -4.33 0.33 -31.11
N ILE A 16 -4.12 -0.80 -30.42
CA ILE A 16 -5.21 -1.71 -30.05
C ILE A 16 -6.14 -1.04 -29.04
N LEU A 17 -5.61 -0.38 -28.00
CA LEU A 17 -6.40 0.29 -26.97
C LEU A 17 -7.28 1.41 -27.52
N LYS A 18 -6.80 2.19 -28.51
CA LYS A 18 -7.62 3.19 -29.23
C LYS A 18 -8.86 2.60 -29.89
N LYS A 19 -8.80 1.34 -30.31
CA LYS A 19 -9.93 0.62 -30.92
C LYS A 19 -10.86 0.00 -29.88
N LEU A 20 -10.31 -0.47 -28.75
CA LEU A 20 -11.06 -1.14 -27.68
C LEU A 20 -11.77 -0.15 -26.75
N ASP A 21 -11.18 1.02 -26.53
CA ASP A 21 -11.68 2.05 -25.62
C ASP A 21 -11.56 3.44 -26.29
N PRO A 22 -12.44 3.75 -27.27
CA PRO A 22 -12.38 4.98 -28.05
C PRO A 22 -12.49 6.25 -27.20
N ASP A 23 -13.15 6.19 -26.04
CA ASP A 23 -13.30 7.31 -25.11
C ASP A 23 -11.95 7.80 -24.58
N LYS A 24 -10.94 6.92 -24.52
CA LYS A 24 -9.57 7.24 -24.13
C LYS A 24 -8.59 7.32 -25.31
N SER A 25 -9.09 7.36 -26.56
CA SER A 25 -8.25 7.38 -27.76
C SER A 25 -7.21 8.51 -27.78
N SER A 26 -7.57 9.69 -27.27
CA SER A 26 -6.64 10.83 -27.12
C SER A 26 -5.48 10.52 -26.17
N LEU A 27 -5.77 9.89 -25.02
CA LEU A 27 -4.76 9.47 -24.04
C LEU A 27 -3.79 8.45 -24.65
N TYR A 28 -4.33 7.42 -25.31
CA TYR A 28 -3.52 6.40 -25.96
C TYR A 28 -2.70 6.97 -27.13
N GLY A 29 -3.25 7.91 -27.90
CA GLY A 29 -2.53 8.61 -28.96
C GLY A 29 -1.31 9.39 -28.44
N ARG A 30 -1.46 10.09 -27.30
CA ARG A 30 -0.33 10.73 -26.61
C ARG A 30 0.74 9.71 -26.20
N HIS A 31 0.35 8.61 -25.55
CA HIS A 31 1.31 7.58 -25.13
C HIS A 31 2.02 6.91 -26.31
N GLN A 32 1.30 6.70 -27.42
CA GLN A 32 1.82 6.16 -28.65
C GLN A 32 2.91 7.07 -29.26
N GLU A 33 2.71 8.39 -29.28
CA GLU A 33 3.72 9.36 -29.73
C GLU A 33 4.96 9.37 -28.82
N VAL A 34 4.77 9.29 -27.50
CA VAL A 34 5.86 9.21 -26.52
C VAL A 34 6.79 8.03 -26.82
N VAL A 35 6.25 6.84 -27.06
CA VAL A 35 7.06 5.64 -27.35
C VAL A 35 7.64 5.65 -28.76
N GLU A 36 6.93 6.17 -29.77
CA GLU A 36 7.41 6.30 -31.14
C GLU A 36 8.64 7.22 -31.21
N ARG A 37 8.54 8.41 -30.62
CA ARG A 37 9.60 9.43 -30.64
C ARG A 37 10.71 9.18 -29.64
N GLY A 38 10.46 8.35 -28.63
CA GLY A 38 11.44 8.06 -27.59
C GLY A 38 11.62 9.20 -26.60
N PHE A 39 10.52 9.84 -26.19
CA PHE A 39 10.56 10.90 -25.17
C PHE A 39 10.72 10.28 -23.78
N GLU A 40 11.95 9.90 -23.43
CA GLU A 40 12.26 9.17 -22.20
C GLU A 40 11.81 9.89 -20.93
N ASP A 41 11.94 11.22 -20.88
CA ASP A 41 11.47 12.04 -19.75
C ASP A 41 9.95 11.92 -19.50
N LEU A 42 9.18 11.46 -20.50
CA LEU A 42 7.72 11.26 -20.40
C LEU A 42 7.33 9.81 -20.13
N TYR A 43 8.28 8.88 -19.95
CA TYR A 43 7.94 7.47 -19.74
C TYR A 43 7.18 7.21 -18.43
N GLN A 44 7.38 8.05 -17.41
CA GLN A 44 6.61 7.96 -16.16
C GLN A 44 5.10 8.19 -16.38
N GLU A 45 4.72 8.93 -17.44
CA GLU A 45 3.31 9.17 -17.77
C GLU A 45 2.60 7.93 -18.32
N LEU A 46 3.35 6.91 -18.75
CA LEU A 46 2.80 5.67 -19.30
C LEU A 46 2.15 4.78 -18.22
N GLY A 47 2.27 5.17 -16.94
CA GLY A 47 1.61 4.51 -15.81
C GLY A 47 2.37 3.30 -15.25
N ILE A 48 3.64 3.15 -15.58
CA ILE A 48 4.51 2.10 -15.04
C ILE A 48 5.59 2.77 -14.21
N THR A 49 5.48 2.61 -12.89
CA THR A 49 6.53 2.98 -11.94
C THR A 49 7.70 2.00 -12.05
N GLU A 50 8.93 2.50 -12.03
CA GLU A 50 10.12 1.64 -11.86
C GLU A 50 10.30 1.22 -10.39
N GLU A 51 9.59 1.88 -9.48
CA GLU A 51 9.64 1.55 -8.06
C GLU A 51 9.01 0.18 -7.82
N THR A 52 9.71 -0.65 -7.04
CA THR A 52 9.24 -1.97 -6.67
C THR A 52 9.20 -2.08 -5.15
N VAL A 53 8.20 -2.80 -4.65
CA VAL A 53 8.14 -3.14 -3.24
C VAL A 53 9.05 -4.33 -3.00
N SER A 54 10.14 -4.11 -2.26
CA SER A 54 11.05 -5.20 -1.90
C SER A 54 10.34 -6.28 -1.08
N ALA A 55 10.83 -7.52 -1.13
CA ALA A 55 10.27 -8.62 -0.35
C ALA A 55 10.28 -8.32 1.17
N ALA A 56 11.31 -7.62 1.65
CA ALA A 56 11.40 -7.19 3.05
C ALA A 56 10.32 -6.16 3.39
N ALA A 57 10.12 -5.17 2.51
CA ALA A 57 9.09 -4.14 2.67
C ALA A 57 7.67 -4.75 2.65
N ALA A 58 7.42 -5.71 1.76
CA ALA A 58 6.17 -6.45 1.70
C ALA A 58 5.94 -7.32 2.94
N GLN A 59 6.98 -8.01 3.43
CA GLN A 59 6.88 -8.81 4.65
C GLN A 59 6.60 -7.94 5.88
N GLU A 60 7.24 -6.78 5.98
CA GLU A 60 6.97 -5.80 7.03
C GLU A 60 5.48 -5.39 7.04
N MET A 61 4.91 -5.09 5.86
CA MET A 61 3.49 -4.75 5.76
C MET A 61 2.56 -5.91 6.15
N ASN A 62 2.91 -7.15 5.77
CA ASN A 62 2.17 -8.34 6.18
C ASN A 62 2.21 -8.55 7.71
N ASP A 63 3.38 -8.35 8.33
CA ASP A 63 3.55 -8.45 9.77
C ASP A 63 2.72 -7.39 10.51
N ILE A 64 2.74 -6.14 10.05
CA ILE A 64 1.91 -5.04 10.60
C ILE A 64 0.43 -5.41 10.53
N LEU A 65 -0.07 -5.84 9.37
CA LEU A 65 -1.47 -6.23 9.21
C LEU A 65 -1.82 -7.47 10.05
N GLY A 66 -0.88 -8.40 10.21
CA GLY A 66 -1.00 -9.58 11.07
C GLY A 66 -1.17 -9.21 12.54
N LEU A 67 -0.38 -8.26 13.03
CA LEU A 67 -0.49 -7.69 14.37
C LEU A 67 -1.88 -7.09 14.60
N PHE A 68 -2.34 -6.20 13.71
CA PHE A 68 -3.66 -5.57 13.86
C PHE A 68 -4.80 -6.58 13.76
N ARG A 69 -4.63 -7.67 12.99
CA ARG A 69 -5.59 -8.78 12.97
C ARG A 69 -5.66 -9.51 14.32
N ALA A 70 -4.52 -9.78 14.95
CA ALA A 70 -4.46 -10.41 16.27
C ALA A 70 -5.11 -9.52 17.34
N ILE A 71 -4.82 -8.22 17.32
CA ILE A 71 -5.43 -7.22 18.21
C ILE A 71 -6.96 -7.22 18.01
N ARG A 72 -7.43 -7.05 16.77
CA ARG A 72 -8.86 -6.99 16.46
C ARG A 72 -9.60 -8.28 16.86
N GLY A 73 -9.04 -9.44 16.53
CA GLY A 73 -9.64 -10.74 16.88
C GLY A 73 -9.81 -10.89 18.40
N SER A 74 -8.79 -10.46 19.16
CA SER A 74 -8.78 -10.55 20.62
C SER A 74 -9.71 -9.52 21.28
N SER A 75 -9.75 -8.28 20.77
CA SER A 75 -10.66 -7.24 21.28
C SER A 75 -12.14 -7.58 21.09
N VAL A 76 -12.50 -8.18 19.94
CA VAL A 76 -13.86 -8.65 19.67
C VAL A 76 -14.24 -9.78 20.63
N ALA A 77 -13.34 -10.74 20.87
CA ALA A 77 -13.57 -11.85 21.78
C ALA A 77 -13.73 -11.41 23.25
N ALA A 78 -13.01 -10.37 23.67
CA ALA A 78 -13.04 -9.83 25.03
C ALA A 78 -14.20 -8.86 25.31
N GLY A 79 -15.01 -8.50 24.31
CA GLY A 79 -16.08 -7.50 24.43
C GLY A 79 -15.58 -6.09 24.78
N ASN A 80 -14.27 -5.84 24.61
CA ASN A 80 -13.60 -4.65 25.10
C ASN A 80 -13.53 -3.61 23.97
N THR A 81 -14.34 -2.56 24.09
CA THR A 81 -14.54 -1.52 23.07
C THR A 81 -13.67 -0.29 23.33
N ASN A 82 -12.35 -0.44 23.51
CA ASN A 82 -11.46 0.73 23.44
C ASN A 82 -10.98 0.87 21.98
N PRO A 83 -11.72 1.60 21.12
CA PRO A 83 -11.70 1.34 19.68
C PRO A 83 -10.57 2.09 18.99
N ASP A 84 -10.09 3.20 19.56
CA ASP A 84 -9.34 4.17 18.76
C ASP A 84 -7.84 3.86 18.67
N LYS A 85 -7.28 3.21 19.70
CA LYS A 85 -5.85 2.87 19.72
C LYS A 85 -5.54 1.49 19.12
N SER A 86 -6.54 0.62 19.01
CA SER A 86 -6.42 -0.77 18.54
C SER A 86 -6.72 -0.95 17.05
N LYS A 87 -7.11 0.12 16.36
CA LYS A 87 -7.44 0.13 14.93
C LYS A 87 -6.22 0.42 14.07
N PHE A 88 -6.20 -0.19 12.89
CA PHE A 88 -5.27 0.18 11.83
C PHE A 88 -5.80 1.42 11.11
N VAL A 89 -5.05 2.52 11.17
CA VAL A 89 -5.43 3.82 10.58
C VAL A 89 -4.81 4.06 9.20
N GLY A 90 -4.04 3.09 8.70
CA GLY A 90 -3.27 3.24 7.47
C GLY A 90 -2.09 4.20 7.62
N PHE A 91 -1.57 4.69 6.50
CA PHE A 91 -0.37 5.54 6.45
C PHE A 91 -0.67 7.00 6.05
N GLY A 92 -1.94 7.41 6.07
CA GLY A 92 -2.35 8.76 5.66
C GLY A 92 -2.43 8.94 4.14
N ALA A 93 -2.83 10.15 3.71
CA ALA A 93 -3.03 10.48 2.29
C ALA A 93 -1.81 11.10 1.61
N ALA A 94 -0.74 11.39 2.36
CA ALA A 94 0.39 12.17 1.87
C ALA A 94 1.62 11.27 1.69
N GLN A 95 2.08 11.17 0.44
CA GLN A 95 3.30 10.53 -0.08
C GLN A 95 3.10 9.17 -0.77
N PRO A 96 3.34 9.09 -2.09
CA PRO A 96 3.21 7.88 -2.89
C PRO A 96 4.47 7.01 -2.79
N HIS A 97 4.84 6.54 -1.60
CA HIS A 97 5.84 5.48 -1.53
C HIS A 97 5.15 4.14 -1.81
N GLU A 98 5.67 3.35 -2.75
CA GLU A 98 5.05 2.08 -3.18
C GLU A 98 4.74 1.12 -2.02
N GLN A 99 5.54 1.17 -0.95
CA GLN A 99 5.30 0.36 0.26
C GLN A 99 3.98 0.71 0.97
N PHE A 100 3.57 1.98 0.97
CA PHE A 100 2.28 2.41 1.54
C PHE A 100 1.12 2.09 0.59
N ALA A 101 1.31 2.26 -0.72
CA ALA A 101 0.35 1.82 -1.73
C ALA A 101 0.08 0.30 -1.63
N TYR A 102 1.12 -0.49 -1.34
CA TYR A 102 1.00 -1.92 -1.08
C TYR A 102 0.21 -2.24 0.18
N ALA A 103 0.42 -1.50 1.27
CA ALA A 103 -0.36 -1.65 2.49
C ALA A 103 -1.85 -1.36 2.26
N ASP A 104 -2.16 -0.30 1.51
CA ASP A 104 -3.54 0.05 1.15
C ASP A 104 -4.18 -1.00 0.24
N PHE A 105 -3.43 -1.53 -0.72
CA PHE A 105 -3.86 -2.64 -1.56
C PHE A 105 -4.19 -3.88 -0.72
N LEU A 106 -3.29 -4.30 0.18
CA LEU A 106 -3.52 -5.45 1.05
C LEU A 106 -4.69 -5.24 2.00
N ALA A 107 -4.82 -4.06 2.61
CA ALA A 107 -5.93 -3.75 3.50
C ALA A 107 -7.29 -3.83 2.80
N LYS A 108 -7.38 -3.37 1.54
CA LYS A 108 -8.59 -3.52 0.70
C LYS A 108 -8.93 -4.97 0.46
N ILE A 109 -7.95 -5.81 0.07
CA ILE A 109 -8.16 -7.24 -0.16
C ILE A 109 -8.61 -7.95 1.12
N LEU A 110 -8.02 -7.59 2.25
CA LEU A 110 -8.28 -8.20 3.54
C LEU A 110 -9.53 -7.64 4.25
N ASN A 111 -10.26 -6.71 3.61
CA ASN A 111 -11.38 -5.98 4.19
C ASN A 111 -11.05 -5.42 5.58
N PHE A 112 -9.84 -4.89 5.73
CA PHE A 112 -9.43 -4.23 6.96
C PHE A 112 -10.13 -2.86 7.00
N PRO A 113 -10.91 -2.56 8.06
CA PRO A 113 -11.52 -1.24 8.19
C PRO A 113 -10.39 -0.22 8.38
N GLN A 114 -10.09 0.54 7.32
CA GLN A 114 -9.20 1.68 7.38
C GLN A 114 -10.03 2.89 7.80
N GLU A 115 -9.84 3.37 9.02
CA GLU A 115 -10.17 4.76 9.32
C GLU A 115 -9.01 5.58 8.77
N ILE A 116 -9.12 5.99 7.51
CA ILE A 116 -8.16 6.92 6.89
C ILE A 116 -8.23 8.20 7.71
N SER A 117 -7.33 8.35 8.67
CA SER A 117 -7.20 9.61 9.40
C SER A 117 -6.72 10.64 8.40
N ARG A 118 -7.60 11.60 8.11
CA ARG A 118 -7.34 12.75 7.23
C ARG A 118 -6.65 13.89 7.99
N SER A 119 -6.15 13.65 9.21
CA SER A 119 -5.40 14.67 9.93
C SER A 119 -4.10 14.95 9.17
N ALA A 120 -3.75 16.23 9.04
CA ALA A 120 -2.48 16.66 8.44
C ALA A 120 -1.25 16.17 9.24
N ASP A 121 -1.48 15.67 10.46
CA ASP A 121 -0.47 15.16 11.38
C ASP A 121 -0.13 13.67 11.15
N ASN A 122 -0.89 12.96 10.32
CA ASN A 122 -0.59 11.57 9.93
C ASN A 122 0.54 11.52 8.90
N GLN A 123 1.76 11.71 9.38
CA GLN A 123 2.97 11.49 8.59
C GLN A 123 3.22 9.98 8.44
N PRO A 124 3.26 9.42 7.21
CA PRO A 124 3.42 7.99 6.97
C PRO A 124 4.62 7.38 7.68
N GLU A 125 5.75 8.09 7.70
CA GLU A 125 7.00 7.62 8.29
C GLU A 125 6.90 7.50 9.81
N ALA A 126 6.29 8.49 10.47
CA ALA A 126 6.06 8.47 11.90
C ALA A 126 5.10 7.32 12.29
N GLN A 127 4.10 7.06 11.45
CA GLN A 127 3.16 5.97 11.63
C GLN A 127 3.83 4.61 11.45
N LEU A 128 4.72 4.47 10.45
CA LEU A 128 5.52 3.27 10.24
C LEU A 128 6.42 2.99 11.43
N ASP A 129 7.08 4.00 11.98
CA ASP A 129 7.92 3.85 13.16
C ASP A 129 7.11 3.43 14.40
N GLN A 130 5.88 3.93 14.54
CA GLN A 130 4.96 3.45 15.57
C GLN A 130 4.65 1.96 15.38
N TYR A 131 4.27 1.54 14.17
CA TYR A 131 3.97 0.13 13.89
C TYR A 131 5.17 -0.78 14.09
N ARG A 132 6.39 -0.33 13.75
CA ARG A 132 7.63 -1.06 14.05
C ARG A 132 7.84 -1.26 15.55
N LYS A 133 7.54 -0.26 16.38
CA LYS A 133 7.60 -0.40 17.85
C LYS A 133 6.60 -1.43 18.36
N MET A 134 5.37 -1.39 17.84
CA MET A 134 4.34 -2.37 18.20
C MET A 134 4.74 -3.79 17.77
N LEU A 135 5.34 -3.94 16.58
CA LEU A 135 5.86 -5.22 16.10
C LEU A 135 6.95 -5.78 17.02
N ARG A 136 7.90 -4.95 17.47
CA ARG A 136 8.95 -5.39 18.42
C ARG A 136 8.35 -5.95 19.70
N ARG A 137 7.34 -5.27 20.26
CA ARG A 137 6.63 -5.76 21.45
C ARG A 137 5.82 -7.03 21.16
N TRP A 138 5.30 -7.17 19.95
CA TRP A 138 4.62 -8.39 19.52
C TRP A 138 5.58 -9.58 19.38
N ASP A 139 6.80 -9.32 18.91
CA ASP A 139 7.88 -10.29 18.85
C ASP A 139 8.29 -10.75 20.26
N GLU A 140 8.38 -9.83 21.23
CA GLU A 140 8.69 -10.12 22.64
C GLU A 140 7.67 -11.07 23.30
N ILE A 141 6.40 -10.99 22.91
CA ILE A 141 5.34 -11.89 23.41
C ILE A 141 5.12 -13.13 22.53
N GLY A 142 5.95 -13.35 21.51
CA GLY A 142 5.95 -14.54 20.66
C GLY A 142 4.90 -14.53 19.54
N ARG A 143 4.52 -13.36 19.03
CA ARG A 143 3.53 -13.18 17.94
C ARG A 143 2.20 -13.93 18.17
N LYS A 144 1.69 -13.88 19.40
CA LYS A 144 0.44 -14.54 19.76
C LYS A 144 -0.74 -14.01 18.95
N ARG A 145 -1.60 -14.92 18.50
CA ARG A 145 -2.86 -14.60 17.80
C ARG A 145 -3.97 -14.18 18.75
N GLU A 146 -4.01 -14.81 19.93
CA GLU A 146 -4.93 -14.48 21.01
C GLU A 146 -4.16 -13.68 22.06
N LEU A 147 -4.64 -12.47 22.31
CA LEU A 147 -4.01 -11.47 23.17
C LEU A 147 -4.95 -11.16 24.34
N THR A 148 -4.39 -11.03 25.54
CA THR A 148 -5.14 -10.50 26.70
C THR A 148 -5.27 -8.98 26.61
N ALA A 149 -6.17 -8.37 27.40
CA ALA A 149 -6.29 -6.92 27.49
C ALA A 149 -4.96 -6.24 27.84
N ASP A 150 -4.24 -6.78 28.85
CA ASP A 150 -2.93 -6.27 29.27
C ASP A 150 -1.88 -6.37 28.15
N GLN A 151 -1.92 -7.43 27.33
CA GLN A 151 -1.03 -7.59 26.19
C GLN A 151 -1.34 -6.58 25.09
N ILE A 152 -2.62 -6.29 24.84
CA ILE A 152 -3.03 -5.26 23.88
C ILE A 152 -2.58 -3.87 24.37
N GLU A 153 -2.73 -3.56 25.65
CA GLU A 153 -2.23 -2.31 26.22
C GLU A 153 -0.71 -2.20 26.11
N HIS A 154 0.03 -3.28 26.39
CA HIS A 154 1.48 -3.32 26.20
C HIS A 154 1.88 -3.07 24.74
N LEU A 155 1.16 -3.66 23.77
CA LEU A 155 1.45 -3.48 22.34
C LEU A 155 1.27 -2.04 21.89
N VAL A 156 0.29 -1.33 22.46
CA VAL A 156 -0.14 -0.01 21.99
C VAL A 156 0.41 1.17 22.84
N ALA A 157 1.09 0.87 23.95
CA ALA A 157 1.72 1.85 24.85
C ALA A 157 2.72 2.81 24.19
#